data_AF-A0A919LXZ2-F1
#
_entry.id   AF-A0A919LXZ2-F1
#
_cell.length_a   1.000
_cell.length_b   1.000
_cell.length_c   1.000
_cell.angle_alpha   90.00
_cell.angle_beta   90.00
_cell.angle_gamma   90.00
#
_symmetry.space_group_name_H-M   'P 1'
#
loop_
_entity.id
_entity.type
_entity.pdbx_description
1 polymer ?
#
loop_
_entity_poly.entity_id
_entity_poly.type
_entity_poly.pdbx_seq_one_letter_code
_entity_poly.pdbx_strand_id
1 'polypeptide(L)' 'MMTKTKADKYPQRVRNELRFRELTVLRVERAGAAFQRIVLGGEALEGFASHGFDDHTKLFSPSRARHLPRRR' A
#
# COMPACT_ATOMS: atom_id res chain seq x y z
N MET A 1 -5.18 18.56 29.94
CA MET A 1 -5.15 18.81 28.49
C MET A 1 -3.69 18.84 28.06
N MET A 2 -3.23 17.87 27.27
CA MET A 2 -1.85 17.89 26.74
C MET A 2 -1.83 18.76 25.48
N THR A 3 -1.00 19.81 25.50
CA THR A 3 -0.75 20.68 24.36
C THR A 3 0.05 19.93 23.30
N LYS A 4 -0.53 19.71 22.11
CA LYS A 4 0.20 19.13 20.97
C LYS A 4 1.39 20.00 20.60
N THR A 5 2.57 19.40 20.56
CA THR A 5 3.82 20.10 20.25
C THR A 5 3.98 20.17 18.73
N LYS A 6 4.78 21.10 18.20
CA LYS A 6 5.00 21.25 16.73
C LYS A 6 5.46 19.94 16.06
N ALA A 7 6.14 19.06 16.80
CA ALA A 7 6.53 17.72 16.37
C ALA A 7 5.35 16.81 15.99
N ASP A 8 4.20 16.94 16.65
CA ASP A 8 2.99 16.13 16.40
C ASP A 8 2.33 16.40 15.05
N LYS A 9 2.83 17.41 14.30
CA LYS A 9 2.30 17.80 12.98
C LYS A 9 3.08 17.20 11.80
N TYR A 10 4.28 16.66 12.04
CA TYR A 10 5.11 16.09 10.98
C TYR A 10 4.85 14.58 10.83
N PRO A 11 4.93 14.04 9.60
CA PRO A 11 4.87 12.60 9.36
C PRO A 11 5.84 11.85 10.28
N GLN A 12 5.32 10.86 10.98
CA GLN A 12 6.12 10.01 11.87
C GLN A 12 6.34 8.67 11.20
N ARG A 13 7.56 8.13 11.32
CA ARG A 13 7.85 6.80 10.80
C ARG A 13 7.14 5.75 11.66
N VAL A 14 6.08 5.17 11.14
CA VAL A 14 5.34 4.07 11.77
C VAL A 14 5.83 2.74 11.20
N ARG A 15 5.95 1.72 12.05
CA ARG A 15 6.33 0.37 11.64
C ARG A 15 5.08 -0.50 11.53
N ASN A 16 4.56 -0.62 10.31
CA ASN A 16 3.42 -1.46 9.99
C ASN A 16 3.82 -2.94 9.91
N GLU A 17 2.85 -3.86 10.02
CA GLU A 17 3.04 -5.28 9.79
C GLU A 17 3.52 -5.54 8.35
N LEU A 18 4.71 -6.14 8.20
CA LEU A 18 5.21 -6.53 6.89
C LEU A 18 4.58 -7.87 6.49
N ARG A 19 3.66 -7.82 5.53
CA ARG A 19 2.97 -9.02 5.03
C ARG A 19 2.69 -8.93 3.54
N PHE A 20 2.96 -10.03 2.84
CA PHE A 20 2.55 -10.20 1.44
C PHE A 20 1.03 -10.37 1.38
N ARG A 21 0.40 -9.60 0.51
CA ARG A 21 -1.05 -9.60 0.31
C ARG A 21 -1.34 -9.90 -1.15
N GLU A 22 -2.02 -11.02 -1.40
CA GLU A 22 -2.58 -11.31 -2.71
C GLU A 22 -3.90 -10.57 -2.82
N LEU A 23 -3.96 -9.57 -3.69
CA LEU A 23 -5.12 -8.69 -3.85
C LEU A 23 -5.71 -8.83 -5.26
N THR A 24 -7.01 -8.60 -5.35
CA THR A 24 -7.76 -8.61 -6.60
C THR A 24 -7.93 -7.20 -7.12
N VAL A 25 -7.74 -7.00 -8.43
CA VAL A 25 -8.12 -5.75 -9.11
C VAL A 25 -9.64 -5.68 -9.18
N LEU A 26 -10.23 -4.71 -8.48
CA LEU A 26 -11.67 -4.47 -8.49
C LEU A 26 -12.09 -3.48 -9.58
N ARG A 27 -11.25 -2.48 -9.86
CA ARG A 27 -11.51 -1.45 -10.87
C ARG A 27 -10.21 -0.90 -11.45
N VAL A 28 -10.24 -0.58 -12.74
CA VAL A 28 -9.20 0.17 -13.45
C VAL A 28 -9.84 1.34 -14.17
N GLU A 29 -9.29 2.54 -13.99
CA GLU A 29 -9.75 3.77 -14.62
C GLU A 29 -8.58 4.54 -15.21
N ARG A 30 -8.75 5.08 -16.42
CA ARG A 30 -7.78 5.99 -17.03
C ARG A 30 -8.07 7.43 -16.63
N ALA A 31 -7.32 7.95 -15.66
CA ALA A 31 -7.48 9.34 -15.20
C ALA A 31 -6.66 10.35 -16.03
N GLY A 32 -5.80 9.88 -16.94
CA GLY A 32 -5.06 10.72 -17.87
C GLY A 32 -4.33 9.89 -18.93
N ALA A 33 -3.74 10.55 -19.94
CA ALA A 33 -3.13 9.87 -21.09
C ALA A 33 -2.10 8.79 -20.69
N ALA A 34 -1.31 9.06 -19.66
CA ALA A 34 -0.29 8.15 -19.11
C ALA A 34 -0.53 7.80 -17.63
N PHE A 35 -1.77 7.91 -17.14
CA PHE A 35 -2.08 7.69 -15.72
C PHE A 35 -3.29 6.77 -15.55
N GLN A 36 -3.09 5.70 -14.77
CA GLN A 36 -4.13 4.73 -14.43
C GLN A 36 -4.39 4.77 -12.92
N ARG A 37 -5.65 4.80 -12.53
CA ARG A 37 -6.13 4.60 -11.16
C ARG A 37 -6.63 3.16 -11.04
N ILE A 38 -6.13 2.43 -10.04
CA ILE A 38 -6.47 1.03 -9.80
C ILE A 38 -7.03 0.91 -8.38
N VAL A 39 -8.16 0.21 -8.23
CA VAL A 39 -8.72 -0.17 -6.92
C VAL A 39 -8.41 -1.64 -6.69
N LEU A 40 -7.74 -1.93 -5.57
CA LEU A 40 -7.38 -3.28 -5.13
C LEU A 40 -8.21 -3.67 -3.91
N GLY A 41 -8.62 -4.93 -3.79
CA GLY A 41 -9.34 -5.45 -2.63
C GLY A 41 -9.21 -6.96 -2.46
N GLY A 42 -10.10 -7.55 -1.66
CA GLY A 42 -10.08 -8.95 -1.27
C GLY A 42 -9.73 -9.15 0.21
N GLU A 43 -9.96 -10.36 0.74
CA GLU A 43 -9.83 -10.66 2.17
C GLU A 43 -8.41 -10.45 2.71
N ALA A 44 -7.39 -10.65 1.88
CA ALA A 44 -6.00 -10.43 2.28
C ALA A 44 -5.67 -8.95 2.58
N LEU A 45 -6.58 -8.02 2.30
CA LEU A 45 -6.45 -6.61 2.67
C LEU A 45 -6.68 -6.38 4.17
N GLU A 46 -7.28 -7.33 4.90
CA GLU A 46 -7.53 -7.23 6.34
C GLU A 46 -6.26 -6.81 7.11
N GLY A 47 -6.43 -5.86 8.03
CA GLY A 47 -5.33 -5.28 8.81
C GLY A 47 -4.38 -4.36 8.03
N PHE A 48 -4.64 -4.03 6.76
CA PHE A 48 -3.89 -2.99 6.04
C PHE A 48 -4.17 -1.61 6.62
N ALA A 49 -3.12 -0.84 6.90
CA ALA A 49 -3.22 0.52 7.41
C ALA A 49 -2.34 1.48 6.60
N SER A 50 -2.85 2.69 6.41
CA SER A 50 -2.14 3.82 5.81
C SER A 50 -2.53 5.09 6.59
N HIS A 51 -1.57 5.68 7.26
CA HIS A 51 -1.72 6.82 8.17
C HIS A 51 -1.47 8.16 7.50
N GLY A 52 -0.81 8.19 6.34
CA GLY A 52 -0.41 9.40 5.66
C GLY A 52 -0.43 9.28 4.13
N PHE A 53 -0.35 10.43 3.45
CA PHE A 53 -0.36 10.51 1.99
C PHE A 53 0.96 10.00 1.35
N ASP A 54 2.03 9.90 2.13
CA ASP A 54 3.36 9.44 1.69
C ASP A 54 3.59 7.94 1.92
N ASP A 55 2.61 7.25 2.54
CA ASP A 55 2.63 5.80 2.66
C ASP A 55 2.55 5.16 1.27
N HIS A 56 3.39 4.15 1.07
CA HIS A 56 3.46 3.43 -0.20
C HIS A 56 3.68 1.94 0.03
N THR A 57 3.12 1.14 -0.87
CA THR A 57 3.27 -0.31 -0.90
C THR A 57 4.10 -0.75 -2.10
N LYS A 58 4.79 -1.88 -1.95
CA LYS A 58 5.54 -2.50 -3.05
C LYS A 58 4.63 -3.47 -3.79
N LEU A 59 4.44 -3.23 -5.08
CA LEU A 59 3.70 -4.14 -5.95
C LEU A 59 4.64 -5.19 -6.53
N PHE A 60 4.20 -6.45 -6.47
CA PHE A 60 4.88 -7.57 -7.12
C PHE A 60 3.99 -8.05 -8.25
N SER A 61 4.39 -7.79 -9.49
CA SER A 61 3.69 -8.34 -10.65
C SER A 61 4.12 -9.78 -10.87
N PRO A 62 3.20 -10.68 -11.30
CA PRO A 62 3.62 -11.98 -11.80
C PRO A 62 4.62 -11.75 -12.91
N SER A 63 5.84 -12.28 -12.74
CA SER A 63 6.86 -12.18 -13.76
C SER A 63 6.34 -12.85 -15.03
N ARG A 64 6.59 -12.25 -16.21
CA ARG A 64 6.38 -12.94 -17.49
C ARG A 64 7.20 -14.26 -17.59
N ALA A 65 8.10 -14.52 -16.64
CA ALA A 65 8.72 -15.81 -16.37
C ALA A 65 8.85 -16.06 -14.86
N ARG A 66 8.03 -16.98 -14.35
CA ARG A 66 8.02 -17.62 -13.00
C ARG A 66 9.26 -17.38 -12.12
N HIS A 67 9.15 -16.52 -11.11
CA HIS A 67 9.75 -16.69 -9.78
C HIS A 67 9.12 -15.69 -8.79
N LEU A 68 8.16 -16.16 -7.98
CA LEU A 68 7.81 -15.49 -6.73
C LEU A 68 9.06 -15.52 -5.83
N PRO A 69 9.45 -14.43 -5.14
CA PRO A 69 10.51 -14.50 -4.15
C PRO A 69 10.17 -15.61 -3.16
N ARG A 70 11.06 -16.61 -3.07
CA ARG A 70 10.91 -17.69 -2.09
C ARG A 70 10.86 -17.06 -0.70
N ARG A 71 9.86 -17.46 0.09
CA ARG A 71 9.79 -17.16 1.52
C ARG A 71 11.13 -17.58 2.14
N ARG A 72 11.86 -16.62 2.72
CA ARG A 72 12.90 -16.89 3.72
C ARG A 72 12.23 -16.80 5.08
#